data_AF-A0A2U2PES9-F1
#
_entry.id   AF-A0A2U2PES9-F1
#
_cell.length_a   1.000
_cell.length_b   1.000
_cell.length_c   1.000
_cell.angle_alpha   90.00
_cell.angle_beta   90.00
_cell.angle_gamma   90.00
#
_symmetry.space_group_name_H-M   'P 1'
#
loop_
_entity.id
_entity.type
_entity.pdbx_description
1 polymer ?
#
loop_
_entity_poly.entity_id
_entity_poly.type
_entity_poly.pdbx_seq_one_letter_code
_entity_poly.pdbx_strand_id
1 'polypeptide(L)'
;MSILIHIGFWGIDTEFGLVGKIRPGYEYKIPARCLWKTFSIEGRNLYLWPVLLMRKYWIYDSNADSLFTAFFFAQEYFKAEKPDDQSEASWPETIFFVKSMLQLCEELLLKEHSGYKGERMVVTPELYEYALEVLKVYDAGGAEHYPPSK
;
A
#
# COMPACT_ATOMS: atom_id res chain seq x y z
N MET A 1 -9.87 3.73 26.34
CA MET A 1 -9.11 3.57 25.09
C MET A 1 -9.65 2.32 24.41
N SER A 2 -10.34 2.50 23.29
CA SER A 2 -11.22 1.54 22.57
C SER A 2 -10.47 0.70 21.52
N ILE A 3 -9.19 0.37 21.76
CA ILE A 3 -8.44 -0.48 20.82
C ILE A 3 -8.74 -1.94 21.12
N LEU A 4 -9.28 -2.64 20.11
CA LEU A 4 -9.66 -4.04 20.21
C LEU A 4 -8.46 -4.97 19.99
N ILE A 5 -7.65 -4.68 18.97
CA ILE A 5 -6.60 -5.58 18.47
C ILE A 5 -5.40 -4.76 18.02
N HIS A 6 -4.19 -5.27 18.28
CA HIS A 6 -2.93 -4.75 17.75
C HIS A 6 -2.28 -5.75 16.79
N ILE A 7 -1.87 -5.28 15.60
CA ILE A 7 -1.22 -6.05 14.55
C ILE A 7 0.02 -5.26 14.10
N GLY A 8 1.17 -5.60 14.67
CA GLY A 8 2.41 -4.83 14.48
C GLY A 8 2.22 -3.36 14.89
N PHE A 9 2.48 -2.44 13.96
CA PHE A 9 2.31 -1.00 14.17
C PHE A 9 0.85 -0.52 14.02
N TRP A 10 -0.07 -1.42 13.69
CA TRP A 10 -1.47 -1.11 13.48
C TRP A 10 -2.33 -1.52 14.67
N GLY A 11 -3.47 -0.86 14.84
CA GLY A 11 -4.51 -1.20 15.77
C GLY A 11 -5.89 -0.92 15.20
N ILE A 12 -6.87 -1.65 15.69
CA ILE A 12 -8.28 -1.45 15.34
C ILE A 12 -8.94 -0.72 16.50
N ASP A 13 -9.32 0.52 16.29
CA ASP A 13 -10.10 1.31 17.24
C ASP A 13 -11.58 1.13 16.94
N THR A 14 -12.32 0.52 17.85
CA THR A 14 -13.71 0.11 17.65
C THR A 14 -14.67 1.28 17.38
N GLU A 15 -14.28 2.50 17.74
CA GLU A 15 -15.12 3.69 17.54
C GLU A 15 -14.79 4.43 16.25
N PHE A 16 -13.68 4.10 15.60
CA PHE A 16 -13.15 4.90 14.50
C PHE A 16 -12.79 4.10 13.25
N GLY A 17 -12.04 3.00 13.37
CA GLY A 17 -11.44 2.32 12.22
C GLY A 17 -10.04 1.83 12.50
N LEU A 18 -9.15 1.99 11.52
CA LEU A 18 -7.76 1.56 11.61
C LEU A 18 -6.84 2.70 12.08
N VAL A 19 -5.94 2.39 13.00
CA VAL A 19 -4.98 3.33 13.59
C VAL A 19 -3.55 2.79 13.45
N GLY A 20 -2.68 3.53 12.77
CA GLY A 20 -1.25 3.25 12.67
C GLY A 20 -0.47 4.06 13.70
N LYS A 21 0.23 3.39 14.62
CA LYS A 21 1.13 4.00 15.61
C LYS A 21 2.53 4.13 15.00
N ILE A 22 2.77 5.23 14.30
CA ILE A 22 4.01 5.45 13.53
C ILE A 22 5.19 5.74 14.46
N ARG A 23 4.99 6.59 15.46
CA ARG A 23 5.97 6.94 16.51
C ARG A 23 5.25 7.47 17.75
N PRO A 24 5.90 7.55 18.93
CA PRO A 24 5.26 8.09 20.13
C PRO A 24 4.61 9.46 19.88
N GLY A 25 3.32 9.57 20.18
CA GLY A 25 2.53 10.80 19.97
C GLY A 25 2.10 11.09 18.53
N TYR A 26 2.36 10.19 17.57
CA TYR A 26 1.96 10.38 16.17
C TYR A 26 1.20 9.15 15.65
N GLU A 27 -0.11 9.33 15.47
CA GLU A 27 -1.02 8.31 14.98
C GLU A 27 -1.53 8.67 13.57
N TYR A 28 -1.61 7.67 12.71
CA TYR A 28 -2.31 7.77 11.44
C TYR A 28 -3.65 7.09 11.55
N LYS A 29 -4.72 7.74 11.08
CA LYS A 29 -6.08 7.30 11.32
C LYS A 29 -6.82 7.12 9.99
N ILE A 30 -7.31 5.92 9.73
CA ILE A 30 -8.15 5.56 8.58
C ILE A 30 -9.55 5.23 9.11
N PRO A 31 -10.55 6.09 8.85
CA PRO A 31 -11.92 5.85 9.28
C PRO A 31 -12.46 4.54 8.73
N ALA A 32 -13.38 3.88 9.45
CA ALA A 32 -14.02 2.65 9.00
C ALA A 32 -14.57 2.79 7.57
N ARG A 33 -15.45 3.75 7.27
CA ARG A 33 -15.93 4.02 5.88
C ARG A 33 -14.87 4.03 4.76
N CYS A 34 -13.60 4.30 5.08
CA CYS A 34 -12.52 4.31 4.12
C CYS A 34 -11.99 2.92 3.73
N LEU A 35 -12.13 1.88 4.56
CA LEU A 35 -11.54 0.56 4.26
C LEU A 35 -12.17 -0.11 3.03
N TRP A 36 -13.34 0.35 2.61
CA TRP A 36 -14.10 -0.18 1.49
C TRP A 36 -13.81 0.53 0.18
N LYS A 37 -13.15 1.70 0.22
CA LYS A 37 -12.89 2.46 -1.01
C LYS A 37 -12.04 1.64 -1.97
N THR A 38 -12.53 1.49 -3.19
CA THR A 38 -11.82 0.84 -4.28
C THR A 38 -11.44 1.84 -5.37
N PHE A 39 -10.52 1.44 -6.23
CA PHE A 39 -10.25 2.11 -7.49
C PHE A 39 -9.89 1.07 -8.55
N SER A 40 -10.10 1.43 -9.82
CA SER A 40 -9.80 0.56 -10.94
C SER A 40 -8.54 1.03 -11.68
N ILE A 41 -7.66 0.10 -11.98
CA ILE A 41 -6.47 0.32 -12.81
C ILE A 41 -6.32 -0.88 -13.74
N GLU A 42 -6.29 -0.62 -15.06
CA GLU A 42 -6.09 -1.65 -16.09
C GLU A 42 -7.02 -2.87 -15.95
N GLY A 43 -8.29 -2.61 -15.64
CA GLY A 43 -9.31 -3.65 -15.46
C GLY A 43 -9.26 -4.39 -14.12
N ARG A 44 -8.28 -4.11 -13.25
CA ARG A 44 -8.17 -4.64 -11.88
C ARG A 44 -8.87 -3.69 -10.91
N ASN A 45 -9.67 -4.21 -9.99
CA ASN A 45 -10.30 -3.42 -8.93
C ASN A 45 -9.61 -3.68 -7.60
N LEU A 46 -8.97 -2.66 -7.05
CA LEU A 46 -8.07 -2.77 -5.90
C LEU A 46 -8.58 -1.93 -4.73
N TYR A 47 -8.23 -2.31 -3.50
CA TYR A 47 -8.49 -1.47 -2.33
C TYR A 47 -7.59 -0.23 -2.37
N LEU A 48 -8.21 0.94 -2.29
CA LEU A 48 -7.55 2.23 -2.47
C LEU A 48 -6.53 2.53 -1.38
N TRP A 49 -6.88 2.29 -0.12
CA TRP A 49 -6.05 2.75 1.00
C TRP A 49 -4.73 1.99 1.18
N PRO A 50 -4.67 0.65 1.05
CA PRO A 50 -3.40 -0.06 1.01
C PRO A 50 -2.47 0.49 -0.07
N VAL A 51 -3.01 0.86 -1.23
CA VAL A 51 -2.26 1.48 -2.33
C VAL A 51 -1.77 2.89 -1.96
N LEU A 52 -2.65 3.75 -1.45
CA LEU A 52 -2.26 5.11 -1.04
C LEU A 52 -1.21 5.14 0.09
N LEU A 53 -1.23 4.14 0.96
CA LEU A 53 -0.27 4.02 2.06
C LEU A 53 1.15 3.73 1.57
N MET A 54 1.34 3.20 0.37
CA MET A 54 2.67 3.05 -0.22
C MET A 54 3.39 4.40 -0.39
N ARG A 55 2.65 5.51 -0.52
CA ARG A 55 3.24 6.86 -0.62
C ARG A 55 3.81 7.36 0.72
N LYS A 56 3.69 6.58 1.79
CA LYS A 56 4.16 6.95 3.12
C LYS A 56 5.54 6.36 3.35
N TYR A 57 6.48 7.21 3.74
CA TYR A 57 7.87 6.83 4.01
C TYR A 57 8.07 5.74 5.08
N TRP A 58 7.05 5.48 5.90
CA TRP A 58 7.08 4.51 6.99
C TRP A 58 6.37 3.19 6.62
N ILE A 59 5.98 3.02 5.36
CA ILE A 59 5.51 1.76 4.79
C ILE A 59 6.60 1.21 3.87
N TYR A 60 7.00 -0.03 4.12
CA TYR A 60 8.04 -0.74 3.38
C TYR A 60 7.76 -2.23 3.43
N ASP A 61 8.43 -3.02 2.59
CA ASP A 61 8.10 -4.43 2.37
C ASP A 61 7.97 -5.23 3.69
N SER A 62 8.94 -5.08 4.60
CA SER A 62 8.93 -5.79 5.88
C SER A 62 7.80 -5.40 6.87
N ASN A 63 7.04 -4.32 6.63
CA ASN A 63 5.87 -3.97 7.45
C ASN A 63 4.54 -3.95 6.68
N ALA A 64 4.56 -4.16 5.36
CA ALA A 64 3.37 -4.21 4.52
C ALA A 64 2.43 -5.37 4.89
N ASP A 65 2.99 -6.52 5.31
CA ASP A 65 2.18 -7.67 5.73
C ASP A 65 1.35 -7.38 6.99
N SER A 66 1.90 -6.60 7.93
CA SER A 66 1.13 -6.13 9.09
C SER A 66 0.01 -5.18 8.68
N LEU A 67 0.25 -4.32 7.69
CA LEU A 67 -0.77 -3.45 7.11
C LEU A 67 -1.91 -4.26 6.49
N PHE A 68 -1.61 -5.24 5.63
CA PHE A 68 -2.63 -6.06 4.96
C PHE A 68 -3.48 -6.84 5.96
N THR A 69 -2.81 -7.47 6.93
CA THR A 69 -3.49 -8.22 7.99
C THR A 69 -4.41 -7.28 8.77
N ALA A 70 -3.93 -6.11 9.16
CA ALA A 70 -4.74 -5.16 9.92
C ALA A 70 -5.94 -4.61 9.13
N PHE A 71 -5.77 -4.35 7.83
CA PHE A 71 -6.87 -3.98 6.95
C PHE A 71 -7.93 -5.07 6.83
N PHE A 72 -7.51 -6.31 6.61
CA PHE A 72 -8.41 -7.45 6.47
C PHE A 72 -9.25 -7.63 7.74
N PHE A 73 -8.61 -7.63 8.92
CA PHE A 73 -9.33 -7.72 10.20
C PHE A 73 -10.27 -6.53 10.44
N ALA A 74 -9.84 -5.32 10.09
CA ALA A 74 -10.68 -4.14 10.25
C ALA A 74 -11.90 -4.18 9.31
N GLN A 75 -11.75 -4.69 8.09
CA GLN A 75 -12.89 -4.91 7.20
C GLN A 75 -13.87 -5.94 7.75
N GLU A 76 -13.38 -7.06 8.28
CA GLU A 76 -14.26 -8.06 8.90
C GLU A 76 -14.99 -7.51 10.13
N TYR A 77 -14.32 -6.70 10.94
CA TYR A 77 -14.91 -6.08 12.12
C TYR A 77 -16.00 -5.07 11.77
N PHE A 78 -15.72 -4.13 10.85
CA PHE A 78 -16.68 -3.10 10.43
C PHE A 78 -17.48 -3.48 9.18
N LYS A 79 -17.66 -4.78 8.89
CA LYS A 79 -18.39 -5.24 7.70
C LYS A 79 -19.82 -4.70 7.60
N ALA A 80 -20.45 -4.40 8.74
CA ALA A 80 -21.78 -3.80 8.81
C ALA A 80 -21.81 -2.34 8.31
N GLU A 81 -20.65 -1.70 8.19
CA GLU A 81 -20.49 -0.33 7.66
C GLU A 81 -20.09 -0.31 6.17
N LYS A 82 -20.05 -1.48 5.51
CA LYS A 82 -19.81 -1.56 4.06
C LYS A 82 -20.92 -0.81 3.32
N PRO A 83 -20.59 0.18 2.48
CA PRO A 83 -21.58 0.81 1.60
C PRO A 83 -22.13 -0.20 0.58
N ASP A 84 -23.44 -0.18 0.36
CA ASP A 84 -24.12 -1.09 -0.58
C ASP A 84 -23.69 -0.89 -2.04
N ASP A 85 -23.24 0.31 -2.38
CA ASP A 85 -22.81 0.71 -3.73
C ASP A 85 -21.32 0.44 -4.00
N GLN A 86 -20.57 -0.07 -3.02
CA GLN A 86 -19.14 -0.29 -3.17
C GLN A 86 -18.83 -1.56 -3.97
N SER A 87 -18.08 -1.39 -5.07
CA SER A 87 -17.56 -2.49 -5.88
C SER A 87 -16.64 -3.41 -5.07
N GLU A 88 -16.69 -4.72 -5.35
CA GLU A 88 -15.79 -5.69 -4.71
C GLU A 88 -14.38 -5.60 -5.30
N ALA A 89 -13.38 -5.49 -4.42
CA ALA A 89 -11.97 -5.53 -4.79
C ALA A 89 -11.32 -6.83 -4.35
N SER A 90 -10.33 -7.29 -5.11
CA SER A 90 -9.58 -8.50 -4.82
C SER A 90 -8.41 -8.21 -3.88
N TRP A 91 -8.43 -8.82 -2.69
CA TRP A 91 -7.31 -8.77 -1.77
C TRP A 91 -6.02 -9.35 -2.36
N PRO A 92 -6.03 -10.55 -2.99
CA PRO A 92 -4.85 -11.09 -3.66
C PRO A 92 -4.26 -10.12 -4.70
N GLU A 93 -5.08 -9.49 -5.53
CA GLU A 93 -4.60 -8.52 -6.52
C GLU A 93 -4.08 -7.24 -5.87
N THR A 94 -4.74 -6.77 -4.81
CA THR A 94 -4.29 -5.59 -4.05
C THR A 94 -2.91 -5.84 -3.43
N ILE A 95 -2.72 -6.99 -2.78
CA ILE A 95 -1.44 -7.36 -2.15
C ILE A 95 -0.35 -7.51 -3.21
N PHE A 96 -0.66 -8.22 -4.30
CA PHE A 96 0.28 -8.38 -5.41
C PHE A 96 0.73 -7.02 -5.96
N PHE A 97 -0.22 -6.14 -6.30
CA PHE A 97 0.08 -4.81 -6.81
C PHE A 97 0.94 -4.00 -5.84
N VAL A 98 0.59 -3.98 -4.55
CA VAL A 98 1.35 -3.24 -3.54
C VAL A 98 2.77 -3.78 -3.41
N LYS A 99 2.95 -5.11 -3.32
CA LYS A 99 4.29 -5.72 -3.21
C LYS A 99 5.14 -5.47 -4.46
N SER A 100 4.58 -5.62 -5.66
CA SER A 100 5.28 -5.32 -6.92
C SER A 100 5.72 -3.85 -6.98
N MET A 101 4.87 -2.92 -6.54
CA MET A 101 5.22 -1.50 -6.47
C MET A 101 6.35 -1.22 -5.47
N LEU A 102 6.29 -1.81 -4.28
CA LEU A 102 7.34 -1.69 -3.27
C LEU A 102 8.68 -2.23 -3.80
N GLN A 103 8.68 -3.41 -4.42
CA GLN A 103 9.87 -4.00 -5.01
C GLN A 103 10.44 -3.14 -6.16
N LEU A 104 9.59 -2.66 -7.06
CA LEU A 104 10.04 -1.79 -8.17
C LEU A 104 10.66 -0.50 -7.64
N CYS A 105 10.05 0.13 -6.63
CA CYS A 105 10.62 1.30 -5.97
C CYS A 105 12.00 1.01 -5.39
N GLU A 106 12.19 -0.15 -4.76
CA GLU A 106 13.49 -0.58 -4.23
C GLU A 106 14.55 -0.73 -5.33
N GLU A 107 14.20 -1.40 -6.42
CA GLU A 107 15.10 -1.63 -7.55
C GLU A 107 15.54 -0.32 -8.23
N LEU A 108 14.61 0.62 -8.39
CA LEU A 108 14.90 1.94 -8.97
C LEU A 108 15.86 2.75 -8.09
N LEU A 109 15.65 2.75 -6.77
CA LEU A 109 16.54 3.42 -5.83
C LEU A 109 17.94 2.81 -5.81
N LEU A 110 18.05 1.47 -5.85
CA LEU A 110 19.34 0.78 -5.89
C LEU A 110 20.13 1.11 -7.15
N LYS A 111 19.44 1.31 -8.29
CA LYS A 111 20.06 1.70 -9.56
C LYS A 111 20.54 3.16 -9.57
N GLU A 112 19.76 4.08 -9.00
CA GLU A 112 20.13 5.50 -8.94
C GLU A 112 21.21 5.80 -7.88
N HIS A 113 21.26 5.00 -6.81
CA HIS A 113 22.22 5.16 -5.73
C HIS A 113 23.03 3.87 -5.53
N SER A 114 24.07 3.70 -6.35
CA SER A 114 25.01 2.55 -6.35
C SER A 114 25.83 2.34 -5.06
N GLY A 115 25.41 2.93 -3.93
CA GLY A 115 25.96 2.75 -2.58
C GLY A 115 24.89 2.52 -1.49
N TYR A 116 23.62 2.37 -1.85
CA TYR A 116 22.53 2.17 -0.89
C TYR A 116 22.55 0.73 -0.32
N LYS A 117 22.60 0.61 1.01
CA LYS A 117 22.74 -0.67 1.74
C LYS A 117 21.43 -1.21 2.33
N GLY A 118 20.29 -0.96 1.69
CA GLY A 118 19.01 -1.58 2.07
C GLY A 118 18.43 -1.15 3.43
N GLU A 119 19.03 -0.20 4.14
CA GLU A 119 18.53 0.21 5.46
C GLU A 119 17.41 1.25 5.32
N ARG A 120 16.18 0.72 5.26
CA ARG A 120 14.88 1.41 5.27
C ARG A 120 14.52 2.17 4.00
N MET A 121 13.96 1.41 3.05
CA MET A 121 13.28 1.96 1.88
C MET A 121 12.20 2.98 2.30
N VAL A 122 12.35 4.21 1.80
CA VAL A 122 11.34 5.27 1.88
C VAL A 122 10.80 5.46 0.47
N VAL A 123 9.60 4.96 0.20
CA VAL A 123 8.92 5.27 -1.06
C VAL A 123 8.45 6.73 -0.98
N THR A 124 9.12 7.61 -1.72
CA THR A 124 8.67 9.00 -1.87
C THR A 124 7.48 9.06 -2.84
N PRO A 125 6.61 10.08 -2.73
CA PRO A 125 5.55 10.29 -3.70
C PRO A 125 6.06 10.35 -5.15
N GLU A 126 7.23 10.94 -5.39
CA GLU A 126 7.84 11.07 -6.72
C GLU A 126 8.27 9.72 -7.28
N LEU A 127 8.90 8.89 -6.44
CA LEU A 127 9.29 7.53 -6.81
C LEU A 127 8.07 6.64 -7.09
N TYR A 128 6.99 6.85 -6.33
CA TYR A 128 5.72 6.16 -6.55
C TYR A 128 5.09 6.52 -7.90
N GLU A 129 5.01 7.81 -8.26
CA GLU A 129 4.48 8.23 -9.57
C GLU A 129 5.34 7.70 -10.71
N TYR A 130 6.67 7.74 -10.56
CA TYR A 130 7.59 7.18 -11.55
C TYR A 130 7.45 5.65 -11.70
N ALA A 131 7.32 4.91 -10.59
CA ALA A 131 7.06 3.47 -10.63
C ALA A 131 5.70 3.14 -11.28
N LEU A 132 4.66 3.97 -11.06
CA LEU A 132 3.38 3.84 -11.75
C LEU A 132 3.50 4.07 -13.26
N GLU A 133 4.31 5.03 -13.69
CA GLU A 133 4.59 5.26 -15.12
C GLU A 133 5.32 4.07 -15.75
N VAL A 134 6.33 3.54 -15.06
CA VAL A 134 7.08 2.35 -15.51
C VAL A 134 6.14 1.14 -15.66
N LEU A 135 5.28 0.86 -14.68
CA LEU A 135 4.32 -0.26 -14.78
C LEU A 135 3.37 -0.14 -15.97
N LYS A 136 2.85 1.07 -16.25
CA LYS A 136 1.99 1.31 -17.42
C LYS A 136 2.71 1.04 -18.74
N VAL A 137 4.02 1.26 -18.81
CA VAL A 137 4.85 0.95 -20.00
C VAL A 137 5.08 -0.56 -20.14
N TYR A 138 5.27 -1.28 -19.02
CA TYR A 138 5.41 -2.74 -19.02
C TYR A 138 4.11 -3.45 -19.44
N ASP A 139 2.96 -3.04 -18.91
CA ASP A 139 1.66 -3.66 -19.23
C ASP A 139 1.15 -3.29 -20.65
N ALA A 140 1.67 -2.22 -21.27
CA ALA A 140 1.39 -1.86 -22.67
C ALA A 140 2.21 -2.64 -23.73
N GLY A 141 2.97 -3.67 -23.33
CA GLY A 141 3.79 -4.49 -24.23
C GLY A 141 5.18 -3.92 -24.53
N GLY A 142 5.62 -2.91 -23.77
CA GLY A 142 6.92 -2.25 -23.95
C GLY A 142 8.10 -2.98 -23.30
N ALA A 143 8.29 -4.27 -23.57
CA ALA A 143 9.51 -4.98 -23.15
C ALA A 143 10.77 -4.60 -23.98
N GLU A 144 10.61 -3.80 -25.05
CA GLU A 144 11.68 -3.54 -26.03
C GLU A 144 12.29 -2.13 -26.00
N HIS A 145 11.88 -1.25 -25.08
CA HIS A 145 12.43 0.12 -25.02
C HIS A 145 13.10 0.43 -23.68
N TYR A 146 14.23 -0.24 -23.45
CA TYR A 146 15.36 0.40 -22.77
C TYR A 146 16.59 0.32 -23.69
N PRO A 147 17.34 1.41 -23.87
CA PRO A 147 18.51 1.42 -24.74
C PRO A 147 19.54 0.41 -24.25
N PRO A 148 20.30 -0.25 -25.14
CA PRO A 148 21.34 -1.16 -24.73
C PRO A 148 22.34 -0.40 -23.85
N SER A 149 22.60 -0.95 -22.67
CA SER A 149 23.67 -0.54 -21.77
C SER A 149 24.99 -0.43 -22.55
N LYS A 150 25.60 0.74 -22.53
CA LYS A 150 27.05 0.91 -22.76
C LYS A 150 27.78 0.83 -21.42
#